data_AF-A0A7W8JC13-F1
#
_entry.id   AF-A0A7W8JC13-F1
#
_cell.length_a   1.000
_cell.length_b   1.000
_cell.length_c   1.000
_cell.angle_alpha   90.00
_cell.angle_beta   90.00
_cell.angle_gamma   90.00
#
_symmetry.space_group_name_H-M   'P 1'
#
loop_
_entity.id
_entity.type
_entity.pdbx_description
1 polymer ?
#
loop_
_entity_poly.entity_id
_entity_poly.type
_entity_poly.pdbx_seq_one_letter_code
_entity_poly.pdbx_strand_id
1 'polypeptide(L)'
;MNRSYVALAILICLAGCKSEPKPSIVQQRTIVQQVEDAGAGDLSRADVAGLQIWLTKHSDVARNIASQCKEAMKADTVWKNSAEGRICIAEKDAGYSN
;
A
#
# COMPACT_ATOMS: atom_id res chain seq x y z
N MET A 1 -40.73 20.45 40.63
CA MET A 1 -39.83 20.39 39.46
C MET A 1 -38.42 20.37 40.03
N ASN A 2 -37.66 19.28 40.16
CA ASN A 2 -37.61 18.00 39.43
C ASN A 2 -37.19 16.89 40.41
N ARG A 3 -37.90 15.76 40.42
CA ARG A 3 -37.56 14.53 41.15
C ARG A 3 -37.10 13.47 40.15
N SER A 4 -36.26 12.57 40.65
CA SER A 4 -36.12 11.16 40.28
C SER A 4 -34.80 10.78 39.62
N TYR A 5 -33.89 10.10 40.35
CA TYR A 5 -33.87 8.66 40.72
C TYR A 5 -33.23 7.85 39.57
N VAL A 6 -31.99 7.42 39.75
CA VAL A 6 -31.56 6.09 40.24
C VAL A 6 -31.29 5.12 39.10
N ALA A 7 -30.14 4.47 39.25
CA ALA A 7 -29.59 3.40 38.45
C ALA A 7 -30.62 2.34 38.02
N LEU A 8 -30.50 1.88 36.77
CA LEU A 8 -31.05 0.60 36.32
C LEU A 8 -30.23 0.15 35.10
N ALA A 9 -29.20 -0.65 35.35
CA ALA A 9 -29.22 -2.11 35.25
C ALA A 9 -28.92 -2.61 33.83
N ILE A 10 -27.81 -3.34 33.79
CA ILE A 10 -27.30 -4.18 32.72
C ILE A 10 -28.40 -5.11 32.20
N LEU A 11 -28.60 -5.15 30.89
CA LEU A 11 -29.24 -6.27 30.20
C LEU A 11 -28.30 -6.78 29.10
N ILE A 12 -27.81 -7.98 29.38
CA ILE A 12 -27.01 -8.84 28.51
C ILE A 12 -27.86 -9.23 27.31
N CYS A 13 -27.44 -8.86 26.10
CA CYS A 13 -27.88 -9.51 24.88
C CYS A 13 -26.69 -10.29 24.29
N LEU A 14 -26.58 -11.55 24.72
CA LEU A 14 -25.88 -12.61 24.00
C LEU A 14 -26.61 -12.84 22.66
N ALA A 15 -26.34 -12.00 21.67
CA ALA A 15 -26.53 -12.38 20.28
C ALA A 15 -25.13 -12.65 19.73
N GLY A 16 -24.80 -13.95 19.59
CA GLY A 16 -23.60 -14.39 18.91
C GLY A 16 -23.62 -13.89 17.47
N CYS A 17 -23.07 -12.70 17.24
CA CYS A 17 -22.49 -12.38 15.95
C CYS A 17 -21.31 -13.35 15.80
N LYS A 18 -21.52 -14.40 15.00
CA LYS A 18 -20.42 -15.08 14.32
C LYS A 18 -19.64 -13.99 13.59
N SER A 19 -18.67 -13.42 14.28
CA SER A 19 -17.63 -12.64 13.65
C SER A 19 -16.78 -13.68 12.97
N GLU A 20 -17.12 -13.97 11.72
CA GLU A 20 -16.14 -14.51 10.77
C GLU A 20 -14.83 -13.78 11.03
N PRO A 21 -13.71 -14.49 11.20
CA PRO A 21 -12.43 -13.84 11.39
C PRO A 21 -12.20 -13.00 10.14
N LYS A 22 -12.49 -11.69 10.25
CA LYS A 22 -12.16 -10.70 9.24
C LYS A 22 -10.65 -10.87 9.05
N PRO A 23 -10.19 -11.34 7.87
CA PRO A 23 -8.77 -11.58 7.68
C PRO A 23 -8.09 -10.25 8.00
N SER A 24 -7.11 -10.34 8.89
CA SER A 24 -6.31 -9.24 9.39
C SER A 24 -6.12 -8.22 8.28
N ILE A 25 -6.60 -6.99 8.50
CA ILE A 25 -6.42 -5.87 7.58
C ILE A 25 -4.92 -5.60 7.51
N VAL A 26 -4.21 -6.34 6.67
CA VAL A 26 -2.93 -5.93 6.13
C VAL A 26 -3.30 -4.78 5.23
N GLN A 27 -3.07 -3.56 5.70
CA GLN A 27 -3.21 -2.37 4.88
C GLN A 27 -2.22 -2.54 3.70
N GLN A 28 -2.71 -3.01 2.55
CA GLN A 28 -1.89 -3.10 1.35
C GLN A 28 -1.56 -1.68 0.92
N ARG A 29 -0.38 -1.20 1.32
CA ARG A 29 0.15 0.09 0.84
C ARG A 29 0.36 -0.01 -0.66
N THR A 30 0.08 1.08 -1.37
CA THR A 30 0.38 1.15 -2.80
C THR A 30 1.90 1.10 -3.04
N ILE A 31 2.33 0.71 -4.25
CA ILE A 31 3.74 0.71 -4.63
C ILE A 31 4.34 2.12 -4.46
N VAL A 32 3.59 3.15 -4.90
CA VAL A 32 3.98 4.56 -4.78
C VAL A 32 4.25 4.93 -3.31
N GLN A 33 3.30 4.63 -2.42
CA GLN A 33 3.46 4.93 -0.99
C GLN A 33 4.65 4.20 -0.36
N GLN A 34 4.91 2.94 -0.74
CA GLN A 34 6.07 2.20 -0.22
C GLN A 34 7.40 2.86 -0.60
N VAL A 35 7.50 3.39 -1.82
CA VAL A 35 8.71 4.07 -2.30
C VAL A 35 8.85 5.46 -1.68
N GLU A 36 7.74 6.18 -1.50
CA GLU A 36 7.73 7.48 -0.80
C GLU A 36 8.09 7.34 0.68
N ASP A 37 7.48 6.37 1.38
CA ASP A 37 7.76 6.05 2.79
C ASP A 37 9.22 5.64 3.01
N ALA A 38 9.85 5.05 1.99
CA ALA A 38 11.27 4.69 2.00
C ALA A 38 12.21 5.88 1.73
N GLY A 39 11.67 7.10 1.55
CA GLY A 39 12.46 8.32 1.44
C GLY A 39 12.84 8.72 0.00
N ALA A 40 12.14 8.20 -1.02
CA ALA A 40 12.36 8.65 -2.40
C ALA A 40 11.90 10.10 -2.66
N GLY A 41 11.06 10.66 -1.78
CA GLY A 41 10.47 11.99 -1.93
C GLY A 41 9.29 11.98 -2.90
N ASP A 42 8.97 13.15 -3.47
CA ASP A 42 7.85 13.30 -4.41
C ASP A 42 8.12 12.62 -5.75
N LEU A 43 7.34 11.58 -6.05
CA LEU A 43 7.48 10.75 -7.25
C LEU A 43 6.72 11.29 -8.47
N SER A 44 5.95 12.38 -8.32
CA SER A 44 5.16 12.95 -9.42
C SER A 44 6.04 13.36 -10.61
N ARG A 45 7.26 13.84 -10.33
CA ARG A 45 8.23 14.33 -11.32
C ARG A 45 9.39 13.37 -11.59
N ALA A 46 9.47 12.25 -10.89
CA ALA A 46 10.55 11.28 -11.07
C ALA A 46 10.43 10.59 -12.44
N ASP A 47 11.55 10.43 -13.14
CA ASP A 47 11.61 9.66 -14.38
C ASP A 47 12.10 8.23 -14.11
N VAL A 48 11.97 7.35 -15.11
CA VAL A 48 12.35 5.94 -14.99
C VAL A 48 13.85 5.78 -14.68
N ALA A 49 14.71 6.57 -15.31
CA ALA A 49 16.16 6.48 -15.12
C ALA A 49 16.57 6.88 -13.68
N GLY A 50 16.03 7.98 -13.17
CA GLY A 50 16.27 8.41 -11.78
C GLY A 50 15.75 7.40 -10.77
N LEU A 51 14.56 6.83 -11.02
CA LEU A 51 14.00 5.77 -10.17
C LEU A 51 14.84 4.50 -10.21
N GLN A 52 15.37 4.12 -11.38
CA GLN A 52 16.22 2.94 -11.50
C GLN A 52 17.49 3.10 -10.67
N ILE A 53 18.17 4.25 -10.80
CA ILE A 53 19.37 4.57 -10.01
C ILE A 53 19.05 4.54 -8.51
N TRP A 54 17.91 5.11 -8.12
CA TRP A 54 17.50 5.15 -6.72
C TRP A 54 17.19 3.75 -6.19
N LEU A 55 16.45 2.92 -6.93
CA LEU A 55 16.09 1.55 -6.57
C LEU A 55 17.32 0.63 -6.49
N THR A 56 18.31 0.81 -7.37
CA THR A 56 19.59 0.09 -7.25
C THR A 56 20.32 0.42 -5.94
N LYS A 57 20.22 1.66 -5.45
CA LYS A 57 20.77 2.07 -4.15
C LYS A 57 19.91 1.63 -2.96
N HIS A 58 18.61 1.40 -3.18
CA HIS A 58 17.63 0.96 -2.18
C HIS A 58 17.07 -0.41 -2.57
N SER A 59 17.98 -1.37 -2.74
CA SER A 59 17.66 -2.70 -3.29
C SER A 59 16.66 -3.51 -2.46
N ASP A 60 16.56 -3.23 -1.16
CA ASP A 60 15.57 -3.77 -0.26
C ASP A 60 14.15 -3.32 -0.63
N VAL A 61 13.98 -2.03 -0.95
CA VAL A 61 12.72 -1.47 -1.42
C VAL A 61 12.33 -2.10 -2.75
N ALA A 62 13.28 -2.18 -3.69
CA ALA A 62 13.04 -2.76 -5.01
C ALA A 62 12.57 -4.22 -4.91
N ARG A 63 13.24 -5.04 -4.09
CA ARG A 63 12.84 -6.44 -3.84
C ARG A 63 11.47 -6.56 -3.17
N ASN A 64 11.14 -5.64 -2.26
CA ASN A 64 9.87 -5.66 -1.55
C ASN A 64 8.67 -5.33 -2.46
N ILE A 65 8.88 -4.52 -3.51
CA ILE A 65 7.82 -4.16 -4.47
C ILE A 65 7.79 -5.05 -5.72
N ALA A 66 8.81 -5.87 -5.96
CA ALA A 66 8.96 -6.66 -7.20
C ALA A 66 7.73 -7.51 -7.55
N SER A 67 7.17 -8.24 -6.57
CA SER A 67 5.95 -9.05 -6.79
C SER A 67 4.74 -8.18 -7.12
N GLN A 68 4.59 -7.06 -6.43
CA GLN A 68 3.49 -6.11 -6.67
C GLN A 68 3.62 -5.49 -8.08
N CYS A 69 4.84 -5.13 -8.48
CA CYS A 69 5.11 -4.60 -9.81
C CYS A 69 4.85 -5.61 -10.93
N LYS A 70 5.16 -6.89 -10.71
CA LYS A 70 4.85 -7.96 -11.65
C LYS A 70 3.35 -8.09 -11.89
N GLU A 71 2.54 -8.04 -10.83
CA GLU A 71 1.08 -8.10 -10.94
C GLU A 71 0.45 -6.80 -11.49
N ALA A 72 1.09 -5.65 -11.25
CA ALA A 72 0.61 -4.35 -11.70
C ALA A 72 0.94 -4.03 -13.16
N MET A 73 1.89 -4.74 -13.78
CA MET A 73 2.39 -4.46 -15.13
C MET A 73 1.27 -4.45 -16.19
N LYS A 74 1.20 -3.34 -16.94
CA LYS A 74 0.26 -3.17 -18.05
C LYS A 74 0.95 -2.66 -19.31
N ALA A 75 0.40 -3.01 -20.46
CA ALA A 75 0.94 -2.59 -21.75
C ALA A 75 0.59 -1.12 -22.11
N ASP A 76 -0.39 -0.52 -21.43
CA ASP A 76 -0.96 0.76 -21.80
C ASP A 76 -0.05 1.95 -21.47
N THR A 77 -0.02 2.94 -22.38
CA THR A 77 0.86 4.10 -22.28
C THR A 77 0.51 5.03 -21.11
N VAL A 78 -0.78 5.11 -20.75
CA VAL A 78 -1.24 5.97 -19.66
C VAL A 78 -0.70 5.46 -18.33
N TRP A 79 -0.79 4.16 -18.08
CA TRP A 79 -0.23 3.50 -16.91
C TRP A 79 1.30 3.59 -16.90
N LYS A 80 1.97 3.33 -18.02
CA LYS A 80 3.44 3.46 -18.13
C LYS A 80 3.94 4.86 -17.74
N ASN A 81 3.14 5.90 -18.00
CA ASN A 81 3.45 7.28 -17.64
C ASN A 81 3.04 7.68 -16.21
N SER A 82 2.28 6.84 -15.51
CA SER A 82 1.92 7.05 -14.10
C SER A 82 3.14 6.89 -13.18
N ALA A 83 3.02 7.33 -11.92
CA ALA A 83 4.07 7.09 -10.93
C ALA A 83 4.32 5.59 -10.72
N GLU A 84 3.26 4.79 -10.55
CA GLU A 84 3.35 3.33 -10.39
C GLU A 84 4.04 2.68 -11.60
N GLY A 85 3.62 3.03 -12.83
CA GLY A 85 4.22 2.48 -14.04
C GLY A 85 5.70 2.80 -14.17
N ARG A 86 6.10 4.06 -13.91
CA ARG A 86 7.52 4.46 -13.95
C ARG A 86 8.36 3.71 -12.90
N ILE A 87 7.83 3.52 -11.70
CA ILE A 87 8.49 2.73 -10.64
C ILE A 87 8.69 1.29 -11.09
N CYS A 88 7.65 0.64 -11.59
CA CYS A 88 7.73 -0.78 -11.96
C CYS A 88 8.56 -1.05 -13.21
N ILE A 89 8.59 -0.11 -14.16
CA ILE A 89 9.52 -0.18 -15.29
C ILE A 89 10.96 -0.05 -14.78
N ALA A 90 11.23 0.93 -13.91
CA ALA A 90 12.55 1.14 -13.32
C ALA A 90 13.02 -0.06 -12.48
N GLU A 91 12.12 -0.68 -11.72
CA GLU A 91 12.38 -1.87 -10.91
C GLU A 91 12.73 -3.08 -11.79
N LYS A 92 11.99 -3.30 -12.88
CA LYS A 92 12.31 -4.32 -13.90
C LYS A 92 13.63 -4.03 -14.59
N ASP A 93 13.89 -2.78 -14.99
CA ASP A 93 15.15 -2.37 -15.65
C ASP A 93 16.36 -2.48 -14.71
N ALA A 94 16.14 -2.41 -13.40
CA ALA A 94 17.15 -2.70 -12.38
C ALA A 94 17.33 -4.21 -12.11
N GLY A 95 16.49 -5.08 -12.68
CA GLY A 95 16.63 -6.54 -12.65
C GLY A 95 16.05 -7.23 -11.40
N TYR A 96 15.12 -6.59 -10.69
CA TYR A 96 14.51 -7.16 -9.48
C TYR A 96 13.27 -8.03 -9.76
N SER A 97 12.55 -7.75 -10.87
CA SER A 97 11.48 -8.58 -11.38
C SER A 97 11.85 -9.17 -12.75
N ASN A 98 11.69 -10.49 -12.88
CA ASN A 98 11.84 -11.26 -14.13
C ASN A 98 10.48 -11.81 -14.58
#